data_AF-F3GHR4-F1
#
_entry.id   AF-F3GHR4-F1
#
_cell.length_a   1.000
_cell.length_b   1.000
_cell.length_c   1.000
_cell.angle_alpha   90.00
_cell.angle_beta   90.00
_cell.angle_gamma   90.00
#
_symmetry.space_group_name_H-M   'P 1'
#
loop_
_entity.id
_entity.type
_entity.pdbx_description
1 polymer ?
#
loop_
_entity_poly.entity_id
_entity_poly.type
_entity_poly.pdbx_seq_one_letter_code
_entity_poly.pdbx_strand_id
1 'polypeptide(L)'
;MSQVDALNFIDVHYHANPDAFIRRHGAIEAGRCYARARGRVVLKNHLGCTAAQAWEARDQGFPVSGSVVLNEIAGGIDYRVVERSLCVRGDEPGRFMVHLPTVTGRTHASTLARNLSHPLLRDKPIKPARVTSENGRLTPQALDILRMARDYPLVISTGHADANEVRTLIDEALRIGVPRLMLNQPANPLTGLDAAELALIGTEPSVYIEQTALTYLLGYQDRQDFSDVLSHVGNVVYSSDLGQTS
;
A
#
# COMPACT_ATOMS: atom_id res chain seq x y z
N MET A 1 31.44 -2.17 -2.95
CA MET A 1 30.49 -1.07 -3.19
C MET A 1 29.81 -1.33 -4.53
N SER A 2 28.75 -2.14 -4.54
CA SER A 2 28.07 -2.50 -5.78
C SER A 2 27.24 -1.32 -6.27
N GLN A 3 27.41 -0.96 -7.55
CA GLN A 3 26.64 0.04 -8.27
C GLN A 3 25.14 -0.18 -8.08
N VAL A 4 24.53 0.55 -7.14
CA VAL A 4 23.18 1.02 -7.34
C VAL A 4 23.34 2.14 -8.37
N ASP A 5 23.21 1.80 -9.66
CA ASP A 5 22.97 2.82 -10.67
C ASP A 5 21.87 3.73 -10.14
N ALA A 6 22.12 5.05 -10.13
CA ALA A 6 21.19 6.01 -9.55
C ALA A 6 19.79 5.77 -10.12
N LEU A 7 18.88 5.33 -9.25
CA LEU A 7 17.48 5.11 -9.58
C LEU A 7 16.83 6.45 -9.86
N ASN A 8 16.04 6.53 -10.92
CA ASN A 8 15.29 7.73 -11.27
C ASN A 8 14.01 7.88 -10.43
N PHE A 9 13.41 6.76 -10.03
CA PHE A 9 12.17 6.74 -9.26
C PHE A 9 11.95 5.41 -8.53
N ILE A 10 11.02 5.42 -7.57
CA ILE A 10 10.53 4.24 -6.87
C ILE A 10 9.00 4.29 -6.95
N ASP A 11 8.39 3.26 -7.54
CA ASP A 11 6.94 3.06 -7.45
C ASP A 11 6.63 2.19 -6.24
N VAL A 12 6.05 2.80 -5.21
CA VAL A 12 5.80 2.15 -3.92
C VAL A 12 4.53 1.29 -3.91
N HIS A 13 3.79 1.23 -5.02
CA HIS A 13 2.50 0.55 -5.07
C HIS A 13 2.23 0.01 -6.47
N TYR A 14 2.64 -1.23 -6.71
CA TYR A 14 2.35 -1.94 -7.94
C TYR A 14 1.76 -3.32 -7.65
N HIS A 15 0.63 -3.63 -8.28
CA HIS A 15 -0.03 -4.91 -8.14
C HIS A 15 0.57 -5.99 -9.06
N ALA A 16 1.13 -7.06 -8.48
CA ALA A 16 1.75 -8.14 -9.23
C ALA A 16 1.14 -9.52 -8.92
N ASN A 17 1.16 -10.42 -9.91
CA ASN A 17 0.81 -11.82 -9.72
C ASN A 17 1.83 -12.55 -8.83
N PRO A 18 1.40 -13.60 -8.10
CA PRO A 18 0.00 -13.95 -7.81
C PRO A 18 -0.70 -12.91 -6.91
N ASP A 19 -1.96 -12.65 -7.23
CA ASP A 19 -2.88 -11.77 -6.48
C ASP A 19 -4.29 -12.38 -6.49
N ALA A 20 -5.24 -11.84 -5.71
CA ALA A 20 -6.65 -12.21 -5.72
C ALA A 20 -7.33 -11.90 -7.07
N PHE A 21 -6.75 -10.97 -7.83
CA PHE A 21 -7.18 -10.60 -9.16
C PHE A 21 -6.07 -10.86 -10.17
N ILE A 22 -6.42 -11.20 -11.40
CA ILE A 22 -5.44 -11.39 -12.47
C ILE A 22 -4.71 -10.07 -12.72
N ARG A 23 -3.37 -10.10 -12.65
CA ARG A 23 -2.50 -8.95 -12.93
C ARG A 23 -1.77 -9.10 -14.24
N ARG A 24 -1.28 -7.96 -14.76
CA ARG A 24 -0.53 -7.88 -16.01
C ARG A 24 0.81 -8.61 -15.93
N HIS A 25 1.51 -8.46 -14.81
CA HIS A 25 2.87 -9.00 -14.63
C HIS A 25 3.03 -9.67 -13.26
N GLY A 26 3.92 -10.65 -13.18
CA GLY A 26 4.48 -11.14 -11.93
C GLY A 26 5.74 -10.36 -11.54
N ALA A 27 6.36 -10.73 -10.41
CA ALA A 27 7.52 -10.03 -9.85
C ALA A 27 8.69 -9.85 -10.84
N ILE A 28 9.05 -10.91 -11.58
CA ILE A 28 10.18 -10.89 -12.53
C ILE A 28 9.92 -9.93 -13.70
N GLU A 29 8.75 -10.01 -14.33
CA GLU A 29 8.45 -9.17 -15.49
C GLU A 29 8.24 -7.71 -15.08
N ALA A 30 7.61 -7.46 -13.93
CA ALA A 30 7.56 -6.13 -13.35
C ALA A 30 8.98 -5.60 -13.11
N GLY A 31 9.82 -6.36 -12.41
CA GLY A 31 11.23 -6.00 -12.17
C GLY A 31 12.01 -5.68 -13.44
N ARG A 32 11.84 -6.47 -14.51
CA ARG A 32 12.45 -6.23 -15.82
C ARG A 32 12.00 -4.89 -16.42
N CYS A 33 10.72 -4.57 -16.35
CA CYS A 33 10.18 -3.29 -16.83
C CYS A 33 10.74 -2.09 -16.06
N TYR A 34 10.74 -2.15 -14.72
CA TYR A 34 11.28 -1.05 -13.90
C TYR A 34 12.80 -0.91 -14.05
N ALA A 35 13.55 -2.01 -14.19
CA ALA A 35 14.99 -1.97 -14.47
C ALA A 35 15.30 -1.20 -15.76
N ARG A 36 14.56 -1.45 -16.85
CA ARG A 36 14.73 -0.72 -18.13
C ARG A 36 14.47 0.78 -17.99
N ALA A 37 13.56 1.18 -17.10
CA ALA A 37 13.24 2.57 -16.80
C ALA A 37 14.17 3.19 -15.74
N ARG A 38 15.19 2.46 -15.26
CA ARG A 38 16.04 2.85 -14.13
C ARG A 38 15.23 3.16 -12.85
N GLY A 39 14.12 2.46 -12.66
CA GLY A 39 13.26 2.57 -11.49
C GLY A 39 13.32 1.33 -10.60
N ARG A 40 12.70 1.44 -9.42
CA ARG A 40 12.43 0.32 -8.50
C ARG A 40 10.93 0.21 -8.26
N VAL A 41 10.45 -1.00 -7.95
CA VAL A 41 9.04 -1.27 -7.69
C VAL A 41 8.84 -1.99 -6.35
N VAL A 42 7.83 -1.59 -5.59
CA VAL A 42 7.32 -2.32 -4.42
C VAL A 42 6.06 -3.08 -4.84
N LEU A 43 6.10 -4.41 -4.71
CA LEU A 43 5.02 -5.28 -5.11
C LEU A 43 3.96 -5.39 -4.00
N LYS A 44 2.69 -5.26 -4.37
CA LYS A 44 1.53 -5.50 -3.51
C LYS A 44 0.65 -6.59 -4.11
N ASN A 45 0.06 -7.42 -3.26
CA ASN A 45 -1.08 -8.28 -3.62
C ASN A 45 -2.09 -8.33 -2.46
N HIS A 46 -3.33 -8.69 -2.74
CA HIS A 46 -4.43 -8.80 -1.79
C HIS A 46 -4.45 -10.16 -1.06
N LEU A 47 -3.53 -11.08 -1.40
CA LEU A 47 -3.43 -12.42 -0.80
C LEU A 47 -2.46 -12.45 0.39
N GLY A 48 -1.59 -11.45 0.55
CA GLY A 48 -0.70 -11.32 1.69
C GLY A 48 0.66 -10.75 1.33
N CYS A 49 1.71 -11.52 1.62
CA CYS A 49 3.10 -11.08 1.54
C CYS A 49 3.70 -11.32 0.14
N THR A 50 4.39 -10.32 -0.41
CA THR A 50 5.14 -10.42 -1.68
C THR A 50 6.66 -10.57 -1.47
N ALA A 51 7.12 -10.65 -0.22
CA ALA A 51 8.53 -10.61 0.14
C ALA A 51 9.35 -11.75 -0.49
N ALA A 52 8.80 -12.96 -0.58
CA ALA A 52 9.48 -14.09 -1.21
C ALA A 52 9.65 -13.86 -2.72
N GLN A 53 8.61 -13.41 -3.43
CA GLN A 53 8.74 -13.12 -4.87
C GLN A 53 9.72 -11.98 -5.13
N ALA A 54 9.75 -10.97 -4.25
CA ALA A 54 10.70 -9.87 -4.35
C ALA A 54 12.14 -10.33 -4.09
N TRP A 55 12.35 -11.23 -3.12
CA TRP A 55 13.66 -11.81 -2.84
C TRP A 55 14.21 -12.57 -4.05
N GLU A 56 13.42 -13.49 -4.63
CA GLU A 56 13.78 -14.23 -5.85
C GLU A 56 14.07 -13.30 -7.04
N ALA A 57 13.29 -12.22 -7.19
CA ALA A 57 13.50 -11.25 -8.25
C ALA A 57 14.81 -10.46 -8.08
N ARG A 58 15.17 -10.12 -6.83
CA ARG A 58 16.45 -9.44 -6.54
C ARG A 58 17.65 -10.36 -6.72
N ASP A 59 17.51 -11.65 -6.39
CA ASP A 59 18.57 -12.64 -6.65
C ASP A 59 18.92 -12.71 -8.14
N GLN A 60 17.91 -12.50 -9.01
CA GLN A 60 18.09 -12.36 -10.46
C GLN A 60 18.55 -10.95 -10.91
N GLY A 61 18.84 -10.04 -9.98
CA GLY A 61 19.33 -8.68 -10.27
C GLY A 61 18.25 -7.64 -10.57
N PHE A 62 16.96 -7.93 -10.36
CA PHE A 62 15.89 -6.95 -10.62
C PHE A 62 15.63 -6.02 -9.42
N PRO A 63 15.29 -4.74 -9.65
CA PRO A 63 15.07 -3.74 -8.60
C PRO A 63 13.66 -3.87 -7.99
N VAL A 64 13.44 -4.95 -7.25
CA VAL A 64 12.11 -5.30 -6.71
C VAL A 64 12.13 -5.36 -5.18
N SER A 65 11.12 -4.75 -4.58
CA SER A 65 10.86 -4.70 -3.14
C SER A 65 9.52 -5.37 -2.84
N GLY A 66 9.40 -5.97 -1.66
CA GLY A 66 8.15 -6.61 -1.22
C GLY A 66 7.36 -5.76 -0.22
N SER A 67 6.09 -6.11 -0.04
CA SER A 67 5.21 -5.60 1.01
C SER A 67 4.30 -6.72 1.55
N VAL A 68 3.49 -6.41 2.55
CA VAL A 68 2.43 -7.32 3.04
C VAL A 68 1.11 -6.58 3.19
N VAL A 69 0.02 -7.18 2.74
CA VAL A 69 -1.35 -6.70 2.99
C VAL A 69 -2.04 -7.55 4.05
N LEU A 70 -2.53 -6.92 5.10
CA LEU A 70 -3.15 -7.57 6.27
C LEU A 70 -4.64 -7.88 6.07
N ASN A 71 -4.99 -8.42 4.89
CA ASN A 71 -6.33 -8.94 4.63
C ASN A 71 -6.60 -10.22 5.43
N GLU A 72 -7.87 -10.56 5.67
CA GLU A 72 -8.23 -11.77 6.44
C GLU A 72 -7.60 -13.06 5.89
N ILE A 73 -7.57 -13.22 4.56
CA ILE A 73 -6.96 -14.38 3.91
C ILE A 73 -5.43 -14.48 4.14
N ALA A 74 -4.78 -13.36 4.47
CA ALA A 74 -3.35 -13.30 4.74
C ALA A 74 -3.00 -13.55 6.23
N GLY A 75 -4.01 -13.82 7.06
CA GLY A 75 -3.90 -13.90 8.53
C GLY A 75 -4.49 -12.68 9.26
N GLY A 76 -4.94 -11.66 8.53
CA GLY A 76 -5.58 -10.47 9.09
C GLY A 76 -4.61 -9.49 9.76
N ILE A 77 -5.16 -8.58 10.56
CA ILE A 77 -4.41 -7.61 11.34
C ILE A 77 -3.76 -8.35 12.53
N ASP A 78 -2.55 -8.86 12.33
CA ASP A 78 -1.79 -9.59 13.36
C ASP A 78 -0.30 -9.29 13.20
N TYR A 79 0.37 -8.92 14.29
CA TYR A 79 1.81 -8.63 14.32
C TYR A 79 2.66 -9.82 13.84
N ARG A 80 2.21 -11.05 14.08
CA ARG A 80 2.93 -12.27 13.66
C ARG A 80 2.99 -12.41 12.13
N VAL A 81 1.99 -11.90 11.42
CA VAL A 81 1.99 -11.85 9.95
C VAL A 81 3.10 -10.92 9.47
N VAL A 82 3.29 -9.79 10.16
CA VAL A 82 4.37 -8.83 9.86
C VAL A 82 5.74 -9.40 10.23
N GLU A 83 5.91 -9.98 11.41
CA GLU A 83 7.17 -10.61 11.83
C GLU A 83 7.60 -11.71 10.86
N ARG A 84 6.68 -12.61 10.49
CA ARG A 84 6.94 -13.64 9.47
C ARG A 84 7.38 -13.01 8.15
N SER A 85 6.71 -11.95 7.72
CA SER A 85 7.04 -11.26 6.46
C SER A 85 8.44 -10.62 6.49
N LEU A 86 8.85 -10.09 7.64
CA LEU A 86 10.21 -9.56 7.84
C LEU A 86 11.27 -10.65 7.76
N CYS A 87 11.01 -11.83 8.34
CA CYS A 87 11.92 -12.98 8.19
C CYS A 87 12.07 -13.41 6.73
N VAL A 88 10.96 -13.42 5.96
CA VAL A 88 10.95 -13.83 4.55
C VAL A 88 11.61 -12.78 3.64
N ARG A 89 11.56 -11.49 4.00
CA ARG A 89 12.14 -10.40 3.20
C ARG A 89 13.65 -10.55 2.98
N GLY A 90 14.34 -11.17 3.94
CA GLY A 90 15.80 -11.25 3.94
C GLY A 90 16.46 -9.89 4.17
N ASP A 91 17.66 -9.75 3.65
CA ASP A 91 18.61 -8.65 3.84
C ASP A 91 18.35 -7.41 2.97
N GLU A 92 17.10 -7.20 2.54
CA GLU A 92 16.75 -6.00 1.77
C GLU A 92 17.03 -4.73 2.59
N PRO A 93 17.73 -3.70 2.06
CA PRO A 93 18.04 -2.48 2.81
C PRO A 93 16.88 -1.47 2.86
N GLY A 94 15.86 -1.61 2.00
CA GLY A 94 14.71 -0.71 1.94
C GLY A 94 13.81 -0.81 3.18
N ARG A 95 12.80 0.07 3.29
CA ARG A 95 11.77 -0.05 4.35
C ARG A 95 10.69 -1.03 3.90
N PHE A 96 10.19 -1.85 4.82
CA PHE A 96 9.13 -2.81 4.49
C PHE A 96 7.78 -2.12 4.60
N MET A 97 6.94 -2.28 3.60
CA MET A 97 5.59 -1.71 3.63
C MET A 97 4.61 -2.73 4.19
N VAL A 98 3.82 -2.29 5.17
CA VAL A 98 2.75 -3.06 5.79
C VAL A 98 1.45 -2.31 5.51
N HIS A 99 0.59 -2.90 4.68
CA HIS A 99 -0.71 -2.33 4.36
C HIS A 99 -1.76 -2.90 5.30
N LEU A 100 -2.49 -2.02 5.97
CA LEU A 100 -3.73 -2.36 6.65
C LEU A 100 -4.78 -2.88 5.65
N PRO A 101 -5.91 -3.47 6.10
CA PRO A 101 -6.83 -4.18 5.22
C PRO A 101 -7.28 -3.38 4.00
N THR A 102 -7.36 -4.07 2.85
CA THR A 102 -7.86 -3.53 1.57
C THR A 102 -9.23 -4.11 1.22
N VAL A 103 -9.67 -5.16 1.91
CA VAL A 103 -11.04 -5.68 1.86
C VAL A 103 -11.73 -5.29 3.17
N THR A 104 -12.50 -4.21 3.14
CA THR A 104 -13.10 -3.58 4.35
C THR A 104 -14.62 -3.72 4.43
N GLY A 105 -15.23 -4.35 3.42
CA GLY A 105 -16.69 -4.49 3.29
C GLY A 105 -17.39 -3.21 2.83
N ARG A 106 -16.64 -2.12 2.64
CA ARG A 106 -17.14 -0.90 2.00
C ARG A 106 -17.20 -1.11 0.49
N THR A 107 -18.23 -0.53 -0.13
CA THR A 107 -18.50 -0.72 -1.56
C THR A 107 -18.27 0.59 -2.31
N HIS A 108 -17.54 0.49 -3.42
CA HIS A 108 -17.45 1.52 -4.43
C HIS A 108 -17.53 0.84 -5.81
N ALA A 109 -18.36 1.37 -6.70
CA ALA A 109 -18.50 0.85 -8.05
C ALA A 109 -17.32 1.32 -8.91
N SER A 110 -16.30 0.47 -9.03
CA SER A 110 -15.15 0.75 -9.91
C SER A 110 -15.48 0.45 -11.36
N THR A 111 -14.96 1.29 -12.27
CA THR A 111 -15.01 1.07 -13.72
C THR A 111 -14.02 0.02 -14.19
N LEU A 112 -13.09 -0.42 -13.34
CA LEU A 112 -12.14 -1.50 -13.65
C LEU A 112 -12.82 -2.85 -13.65
N ALA A 113 -12.63 -3.60 -14.74
CA ALA A 113 -12.93 -5.02 -14.77
C ALA A 113 -12.00 -5.78 -13.82
N ARG A 114 -12.57 -6.47 -12.83
CA ARG A 114 -11.82 -7.28 -11.85
C ARG A 114 -12.08 -8.75 -12.06
N ASN A 115 -11.15 -9.42 -12.74
CA ASN A 115 -11.18 -10.87 -12.90
C ASN A 115 -10.49 -11.54 -11.72
N LEU A 116 -11.21 -12.40 -10.99
CA LEU A 116 -10.63 -13.23 -9.94
C LEU A 116 -9.57 -14.15 -10.53
N SER A 117 -8.44 -14.30 -9.83
CA SER A 117 -7.35 -15.19 -10.25
C SER A 117 -7.65 -16.67 -10.01
N HIS A 118 -8.60 -16.97 -9.11
CA HIS A 118 -8.93 -18.34 -8.74
C HIS A 118 -10.42 -18.49 -8.38
N PRO A 119 -11.12 -19.57 -8.81
CA PRO A 119 -12.54 -19.80 -8.51
C PRO A 119 -12.87 -19.82 -7.02
N LEU A 120 -11.95 -20.33 -6.17
CA LEU A 120 -12.14 -20.34 -4.72
C LEU A 120 -12.46 -18.97 -4.12
N LEU A 121 -11.98 -17.88 -4.72
CA LEU A 121 -12.25 -16.52 -4.23
C LEU A 121 -13.68 -16.06 -4.52
N ARG A 122 -14.40 -16.74 -5.42
CA ARG A 122 -15.83 -16.55 -5.64
C ARG A 122 -16.65 -17.25 -4.57
N ASP A 123 -16.31 -18.51 -4.29
CA ASP A 123 -17.06 -19.35 -3.35
C ASP A 123 -16.72 -19.02 -1.89
N LYS A 124 -15.50 -18.55 -1.65
CA LYS A 124 -14.95 -18.17 -0.34
C LYS A 124 -14.27 -16.81 -0.47
N PRO A 125 -15.05 -15.71 -0.58
CA PRO A 125 -14.48 -14.37 -0.68
C PRO A 125 -13.69 -14.01 0.58
N ILE A 126 -12.66 -13.18 0.41
CA ILE A 126 -11.88 -12.61 1.51
C ILE A 126 -12.85 -11.87 2.44
N LYS A 127 -12.81 -12.18 3.74
CA LYS A 127 -13.72 -11.52 4.68
C LYS A 127 -13.29 -10.08 4.94
N PRO A 128 -14.26 -9.14 5.09
CA PRO A 128 -13.98 -7.78 5.51
C PRO A 128 -13.22 -7.71 6.84
N ALA A 129 -12.24 -6.82 6.92
CA ALA A 129 -11.58 -6.42 8.15
C ALA A 129 -11.47 -4.90 8.24
N ARG A 130 -11.62 -4.36 9.46
CA ARG A 130 -11.53 -2.92 9.75
C ARG A 130 -10.48 -2.67 10.82
N VAL A 131 -9.95 -1.46 10.83
CA VAL A 131 -8.93 -1.05 11.80
C VAL A 131 -9.55 -0.46 13.07
N THR A 132 -10.83 -0.09 13.02
CA THR A 132 -11.60 0.37 14.17
C THR A 132 -12.61 -0.68 14.63
N SER A 133 -12.94 -0.62 15.92
CA SER A 133 -14.09 -1.32 16.50
C SER A 133 -15.38 -0.49 16.33
N GLU A 134 -16.52 -1.05 16.74
CA GLU A 134 -17.83 -0.41 16.60
C GLU A 134 -17.93 0.95 17.31
N ASN A 135 -17.09 1.22 18.31
CA ASN A 135 -17.04 2.50 19.01
C ASN A 135 -16.17 3.57 18.31
N GLY A 136 -15.64 3.28 17.11
CA GLY A 136 -14.81 4.20 16.34
C GLY A 136 -13.33 4.28 16.77
N ARG A 137 -12.91 3.55 17.81
CA ARG A 137 -11.51 3.47 18.26
C ARG A 137 -10.76 2.37 17.52
N LEU A 138 -9.44 2.55 17.34
CA LEU A 138 -8.59 1.49 16.80
C LEU A 138 -8.72 0.20 17.61
N THR A 139 -8.72 -0.93 16.90
CA THR A 139 -8.61 -2.24 17.54
C THR A 139 -7.22 -2.38 18.19
N PRO A 140 -7.09 -3.20 19.25
CA PRO A 140 -5.78 -3.50 19.85
C PRO A 140 -4.77 -3.98 18.80
N GLN A 141 -5.22 -4.81 17.86
CA GLN A 141 -4.39 -5.35 16.78
C GLN A 141 -3.88 -4.25 15.85
N ALA A 142 -4.73 -3.32 15.43
CA ALA A 142 -4.29 -2.20 14.59
C ALA A 142 -3.28 -1.31 15.33
N LEU A 143 -3.49 -1.09 16.63
CA LEU A 143 -2.55 -0.34 17.47
C LEU A 143 -1.20 -1.06 17.60
N ASP A 144 -1.19 -2.40 17.70
CA ASP A 144 0.05 -3.17 17.72
C ASP A 144 0.82 -3.04 16.41
N ILE A 145 0.15 -3.05 15.25
CA ILE A 145 0.79 -2.79 13.95
C ILE A 145 1.40 -1.38 13.89
N LEU A 146 0.71 -0.36 14.42
CA LEU A 146 1.28 0.99 14.49
C LEU A 146 2.54 1.03 15.38
N ARG A 147 2.52 0.37 16.55
CA ARG A 147 3.69 0.26 17.44
C ARG A 147 4.88 -0.42 16.77
N MET A 148 4.63 -1.43 15.94
CA MET A 148 5.71 -2.07 15.17
C MET A 148 6.49 -1.07 14.31
N ALA A 149 5.86 -0.03 13.74
CA ALA A 149 6.57 0.94 12.90
C ALA A 149 7.48 1.91 13.67
N ARG A 150 7.29 2.02 14.99
CA ARG A 150 8.22 2.69 15.90
C ARG A 150 9.46 1.82 16.12
N ASP A 151 9.26 0.52 16.30
CA ASP A 151 10.31 -0.42 16.73
C ASP A 151 11.10 -1.03 15.55
N TYR A 152 10.49 -1.09 14.36
CA TYR A 152 11.06 -1.66 13.14
C TYR A 152 11.08 -0.62 12.00
N PRO A 153 11.95 -0.77 10.98
CA PRO A 153 12.03 0.14 9.84
C PRO A 153 10.88 -0.07 8.84
N LEU A 154 9.64 0.06 9.32
CA LEU A 154 8.41 -0.12 8.55
C LEU A 154 7.85 1.22 8.07
N VAL A 155 7.03 1.11 7.03
CA VAL A 155 6.04 2.11 6.64
C VAL A 155 4.69 1.44 6.77
N ILE A 156 3.78 2.03 7.55
CA ILE A 156 2.39 1.56 7.61
C ILE A 156 1.60 2.29 6.55
N SER A 157 0.88 1.54 5.73
CA SER A 157 -0.06 2.05 4.74
C SER A 157 -1.48 1.84 5.26
N THR A 158 -2.34 2.87 5.17
CA THR A 158 -3.70 2.84 5.75
C THR A 158 -4.64 1.82 5.11
N GLY A 159 -4.25 1.18 4.01
CA GLY A 159 -5.14 0.29 3.26
C GLY A 159 -6.37 1.05 2.73
N HIS A 160 -7.51 0.39 2.64
CA HIS A 160 -8.76 1.03 2.19
C HIS A 160 -9.63 1.49 3.37
N ALA A 161 -8.99 2.12 4.36
CA ALA A 161 -9.65 2.81 5.45
C ALA A 161 -10.49 3.99 4.93
N ASP A 162 -11.65 4.24 5.55
CA ASP A 162 -12.43 5.45 5.23
C ASP A 162 -11.82 6.70 5.88
N ALA A 163 -12.36 7.89 5.56
CA ALA A 163 -11.86 9.16 6.12
C ALA A 163 -11.81 9.15 7.67
N ASN A 164 -12.81 8.57 8.33
CA ASN A 164 -12.84 8.53 9.79
C ASN A 164 -11.75 7.61 10.34
N GLU A 165 -11.61 6.41 9.78
CA GLU A 165 -10.53 5.49 10.14
C GLU A 165 -9.15 6.07 9.86
N VAL A 166 -8.98 6.77 8.74
CA VAL A 166 -7.72 7.46 8.40
C VAL A 166 -7.38 8.52 9.44
N ARG A 167 -8.35 9.36 9.84
CA ARG A 167 -8.16 10.37 10.90
C ARG A 167 -7.80 9.73 12.23
N THR A 168 -8.52 8.67 12.63
CA THR A 168 -8.19 7.91 13.85
C THR A 168 -6.80 7.28 13.79
N LEU A 169 -6.37 6.75 12.63
CA LEU A 169 -5.02 6.22 12.44
C LEU A 169 -3.96 7.32 12.56
N ILE A 170 -4.20 8.50 11.99
CA ILE A 170 -3.29 9.65 12.10
C ILE A 170 -3.16 10.07 13.56
N ASP A 171 -4.28 10.31 14.26
CA ASP A 171 -4.28 10.77 15.65
C ASP A 171 -3.51 9.80 16.56
N GLU A 172 -3.76 8.50 16.43
CA GLU A 172 -3.06 7.48 17.22
C GLU A 172 -1.60 7.32 16.82
N ALA A 173 -1.27 7.42 15.52
CA ALA A 173 0.10 7.40 15.02
C ALA A 173 0.92 8.56 15.59
N LEU A 174 0.38 9.77 15.58
CA LEU A 174 1.01 10.95 16.18
C LEU A 174 1.18 10.77 17.70
N ARG A 175 0.12 10.32 18.38
CA ARG A 175 0.11 10.13 19.84
C ARG A 175 1.19 9.16 20.33
N ILE A 176 1.49 8.10 19.57
CA ILE A 176 2.49 7.09 19.95
C ILE A 176 3.84 7.25 19.26
N GLY A 177 4.01 8.30 18.44
CA GLY A 177 5.28 8.60 17.76
C GLY A 177 5.60 7.65 16.61
N VAL A 178 4.60 7.22 15.84
CA VAL A 178 4.84 6.50 14.58
C VAL A 178 5.54 7.43 13.61
N PRO A 179 6.73 7.06 13.12
CA PRO A 179 7.54 7.97 12.32
C PRO A 179 7.12 8.04 10.85
N ARG A 180 6.37 7.06 10.34
CA ARG A 180 6.03 6.88 8.92
C ARG A 180 4.67 6.19 8.76
N LEU A 181 3.62 6.98 8.63
CA LEU A 181 2.29 6.53 8.21
C LEU A 181 2.01 7.06 6.80
N MET A 182 1.72 6.19 5.85
CA MET A 182 1.34 6.55 4.49
C MET A 182 -0.16 6.38 4.29
N LEU A 183 -0.84 7.44 3.88
CA LEU A 183 -2.24 7.38 3.46
C LEU A 183 -2.30 6.69 2.11
N ASN A 184 -2.92 5.52 2.06
CA ASN A 184 -3.06 4.73 0.84
C ASN A 184 -4.20 5.29 -0.01
N GLN A 185 -3.88 5.84 -1.17
CA GLN A 185 -4.84 6.37 -2.13
C GLN A 185 -5.94 7.23 -1.48
N PRO A 186 -5.60 8.29 -0.74
CA PRO A 186 -6.59 9.03 0.06
C PRO A 186 -7.68 9.72 -0.79
N ALA A 187 -7.41 9.97 -2.07
CA ALA A 187 -8.41 10.46 -3.04
C ALA A 187 -9.32 9.34 -3.59
N ASN A 188 -9.09 8.07 -3.24
CA ASN A 188 -9.99 6.98 -3.61
C ASN A 188 -11.38 7.23 -3.01
N PRO A 189 -12.49 6.96 -3.72
CA PRO A 189 -13.84 7.26 -3.22
C PRO A 189 -14.24 6.56 -1.91
N LEU A 190 -13.51 5.52 -1.49
CA LEU A 190 -13.69 4.89 -0.18
C LEU A 190 -13.18 5.78 0.98
N THR A 191 -12.14 6.58 0.72
CA THR A 191 -11.55 7.51 1.68
C THR A 191 -12.04 8.92 1.43
N GLY A 192 -11.94 9.41 0.18
CA GLY A 192 -12.59 10.63 -0.30
C GLY A 192 -12.01 11.94 0.20
N LEU A 193 -10.71 11.99 0.50
CA LEU A 193 -10.02 13.22 0.89
C LEU A 193 -9.56 13.99 -0.35
N ASP A 194 -9.88 15.28 -0.40
CA ASP A 194 -9.46 16.19 -1.47
C ASP A 194 -8.10 16.86 -1.20
N ALA A 195 -7.59 17.63 -2.16
CA ALA A 195 -6.30 18.31 -2.05
C ALA A 195 -6.24 19.30 -0.87
N ALA A 196 -7.36 19.93 -0.49
CA ALA A 196 -7.39 20.90 0.62
C ALA A 196 -7.28 20.19 1.97
N GLU A 197 -8.01 19.08 2.15
CA GLU A 197 -7.89 18.23 3.34
C GLU A 197 -6.49 17.62 3.44
N LEU A 198 -5.93 17.18 2.30
CA LEU A 198 -4.59 16.62 2.23
C LEU A 198 -3.50 17.66 2.51
N ALA A 199 -3.68 18.92 2.11
CA ALA A 199 -2.72 19.99 2.42
C ALA A 199 -2.63 20.25 3.93
N LEU A 200 -3.76 20.16 4.65
CA LEU A 200 -3.77 20.25 6.11
C LEU A 200 -3.06 19.06 6.76
N ILE A 201 -3.38 17.84 6.33
CA ILE A 201 -2.76 16.62 6.86
C ILE A 201 -1.25 16.58 6.56
N GLY A 202 -0.84 17.00 5.37
CA GLY A 202 0.55 17.00 4.90
C GLY A 202 1.47 17.95 5.64
N THR A 203 0.95 18.75 6.58
CA THR A 203 1.77 19.53 7.52
C THR A 203 2.44 18.65 8.58
N GLU A 204 1.93 17.43 8.82
CA GLU A 204 2.48 16.48 9.78
C GLU A 204 3.69 15.72 9.18
N PRO A 205 4.93 15.88 9.72
CA PRO A 205 6.15 15.35 9.11
C PRO A 205 6.23 13.81 9.03
N SER A 206 5.45 13.11 9.85
CA SER A 206 5.42 11.64 9.88
C SER A 206 4.31 11.03 9.03
N VAL A 207 3.43 11.86 8.44
CA VAL A 207 2.34 11.44 7.57
C VAL A 207 2.71 11.71 6.12
N TYR A 208 2.63 10.67 5.31
CA TYR A 208 2.93 10.67 3.89
C TYR A 208 1.65 10.48 3.09
N ILE A 209 1.53 11.16 1.98
CA ILE A 209 0.31 11.20 1.17
C ILE A 209 0.59 10.50 -0.14
N GLU A 210 -0.04 9.34 -0.37
CA GLU A 210 0.13 8.66 -1.64
C GLU A 210 -0.68 9.35 -2.74
N GLN A 211 -0.02 9.78 -3.82
CA GLN A 211 -0.70 10.24 -5.03
C GLN A 211 -0.52 9.19 -6.13
N THR A 212 -1.62 8.55 -6.52
CA THR A 212 -1.58 7.46 -7.51
C THR A 212 -1.95 7.92 -8.91
N ALA A 213 -1.29 7.35 -9.92
CA ALA A 213 -1.72 7.52 -11.30
C ALA A 213 -3.11 6.90 -11.53
N LEU A 214 -3.42 5.75 -10.91
CA LEU A 214 -4.68 5.06 -11.13
C LEU A 214 -5.92 5.86 -10.70
N THR A 215 -5.89 6.55 -9.55
CA THR A 215 -7.04 7.38 -9.12
C THR A 215 -7.40 8.45 -10.15
N TYR A 216 -6.40 9.06 -10.78
CA TYR A 216 -6.61 10.01 -11.88
C TYR A 216 -7.11 9.32 -13.15
N LEU A 217 -6.52 8.19 -13.55
CA LEU A 217 -6.91 7.45 -14.76
C LEU A 217 -8.35 6.91 -14.68
N LEU A 218 -8.86 6.62 -13.48
CA LEU A 218 -10.24 6.20 -13.26
C LEU A 218 -11.23 7.36 -13.11
N GLY A 219 -10.74 8.60 -13.14
CA GLY A 219 -11.57 9.80 -12.94
C GLY A 219 -12.09 9.95 -11.52
N TYR A 220 -11.46 9.33 -10.52
CA TYR A 220 -11.79 9.55 -9.11
C TYR A 220 -11.29 10.90 -8.61
N GLN A 221 -10.30 11.45 -9.32
CA GLN A 221 -9.71 12.72 -9.05
C GLN A 221 -9.70 13.51 -10.35
N ASP A 222 -10.19 14.74 -10.33
CA ASP A 222 -10.11 15.60 -11.51
C ASP A 222 -8.70 16.19 -11.67
N ARG A 223 -8.46 16.87 -12.80
CA ARG A 223 -7.14 17.45 -13.11
C ARG A 223 -6.75 18.56 -12.15
N GLN A 224 -7.70 19.33 -11.64
CA GLN A 224 -7.42 20.44 -10.76
C GLN A 224 -6.97 19.90 -9.40
N ASP A 225 -7.77 19.01 -8.80
CA ASP A 225 -7.45 18.39 -7.52
C ASP A 225 -6.12 17.61 -7.58
N PHE A 226 -5.90 16.83 -8.65
CA PHE A 226 -4.62 16.15 -8.87
C PHE A 226 -3.45 17.13 -8.93
N SER A 227 -3.58 18.23 -9.68
CA SER A 227 -2.54 19.27 -9.78
C SER A 227 -2.27 19.97 -8.45
N ASP A 228 -3.31 20.18 -7.65
CA ASP A 228 -3.19 20.83 -6.35
C ASP A 228 -2.45 19.94 -5.35
N VAL A 229 -2.68 18.62 -5.36
CA VAL A 229 -1.86 17.68 -4.58
C VAL A 229 -0.39 17.76 -4.98
N LEU A 230 -0.09 17.76 -6.29
CA LEU A 230 1.30 17.83 -6.78
C LEU A 230 2.04 19.12 -6.40
N SER A 231 1.30 20.21 -6.26
CA SER A 231 1.88 21.56 -6.16
C SER A 231 1.93 22.09 -4.73
N HIS A 232 0.98 21.68 -3.88
CA HIS A 232 0.72 22.34 -2.60
C HIS A 232 0.75 21.40 -1.39
N VAL A 233 0.72 20.08 -1.59
CA VAL A 233 0.68 19.11 -0.49
C VAL A 233 2.10 18.66 -0.13
N GLY A 234 2.41 18.67 1.17
CA GLY A 234 3.68 18.17 1.71
C GLY A 234 3.74 16.63 1.79
N ASN A 235 4.94 16.07 1.86
CA ASN A 235 5.17 14.63 2.07
C ASN A 235 4.45 13.69 1.07
N VAL A 236 4.27 14.14 -0.18
CA VAL A 236 3.65 13.33 -1.22
C VAL A 236 4.59 12.23 -1.72
N VAL A 237 4.07 11.02 -1.84
CA VAL A 237 4.75 9.87 -2.44
C VAL A 237 3.99 9.45 -3.69
N TYR A 238 4.68 9.41 -4.82
CA TYR A 238 4.09 9.01 -6.10
C TYR A 238 4.12 7.52 -6.29
N SER A 239 3.00 6.95 -6.73
CA SER A 239 2.91 5.55 -7.09
C SER A 239 1.95 5.34 -8.26
N SER A 240 1.97 4.14 -8.84
CA SER A 240 1.07 3.85 -9.95
C SER A 240 -0.28 3.30 -9.48
N ASP A 241 -0.29 2.44 -8.45
CA ASP A 241 -1.34 1.46 -8.15
C ASP A 241 -1.75 0.60 -9.37
N LEU A 242 -0.85 0.50 -10.34
CA LEU A 242 -1.09 -0.22 -11.59
C LEU A 242 -0.83 -1.71 -11.43
N GLY A 243 -0.94 -2.45 -12.55
CA GLY A 243 -0.85 -3.91 -12.59
C GLY A 243 -2.14 -4.57 -13.06
N GLN A 244 -3.18 -3.78 -13.31
CA GLN A 244 -4.41 -4.21 -13.97
C GLN A 244 -4.11 -4.62 -15.43
N THR A 245 -4.93 -5.54 -15.95
CA THR A 245 -4.78 -6.08 -17.31
C THR A 245 -5.20 -5.10 -18.40
N SER A 246 -6.08 -4.16 -18.07
CA SER A 246 -6.64 -3.13 -18.96
C SER A 246 -6.79 -1.83 -18.18
#